data_AF-A0A1D6IE62-F1
#
_entry.id   AF-A0A1D6IE62-F1
#
_cell.length_a   1.000
_cell.length_b   1.000
_cell.length_c   1.000
_cell.angle_alpha   90.00
_cell.angle_beta   90.00
_cell.angle_gamma   90.00
#
_symmetry.space_group_name_H-M   'P 1'
#
loop_
_entity.id
_entity.type
_entity.pdbx_description
1 polymer ?
#
loop_
_entity_poly.entity_id
_entity_poly.type
_entity_poly.pdbx_seq_one_letter_code
_entity_poly.pdbx_strand_id
1 'polypeptide(L)'
;MLKRRRQWLRIIQVTKWLMSKGQVLTWTTYDTLLLALLMDKRVDEAESVWNTVIQTHTRSVPKRLFSRMILIYDIHQRPDKVLEIFADMEELGVRPDEDTARRIGKAFVASGQEEKEKHVLEKYLKKWKYIHFNGERVRVRRDGPLA
;
A
#
# COMPACT_ATOMS: atom_id res chain seq x y z
N MET A 1 -3.27 9.62 -22.49
CA MET A 1 -4.01 9.55 -21.20
C MET A 1 -5.39 8.89 -21.31
N LEU A 2 -6.24 9.26 -22.28
CA LEU A 2 -7.62 8.74 -22.42
C LEU A 2 -7.74 7.21 -22.56
N LYS A 3 -6.86 6.55 -23.34
CA LYS A 3 -6.89 5.08 -23.51
C LYS A 3 -6.70 4.33 -22.18
N ARG A 4 -5.77 4.79 -21.33
CA ARG A 4 -5.52 4.18 -20.01
C ARG A 4 -6.69 4.40 -19.05
N ARG A 5 -7.28 5.60 -19.04
CA ARG A 5 -8.48 5.88 -18.23
C ARG A 5 -9.66 4.99 -18.62
N ARG A 6 -9.89 4.79 -19.92
CA ARG A 6 -10.94 3.88 -20.42
C ARG A 6 -10.70 2.43 -20.00
N GLN A 7 -9.44 1.99 -19.93
CA GLN A 7 -9.09 0.65 -19.43
C GLN A 7 -9.41 0.49 -17.94
N TRP A 8 -9.09 1.48 -17.10
CA TRP A 8 -9.42 1.43 -15.66
C TRP A 8 -10.93 1.37 -15.40
N LEU A 9 -11.70 2.19 -16.11
CA LEU A 9 -13.17 2.15 -16.03
C LEU A 9 -13.72 0.78 -16.43
N ARG A 10 -13.17 0.17 -17.49
CA ARG A 10 -13.57 -1.18 -17.91
C ARG A 10 -13.22 -2.24 -16.86
N ILE A 11 -12.05 -2.15 -16.24
CA ILE A 11 -11.65 -3.05 -15.15
C ILE A 11 -12.64 -2.92 -13.99
N ILE A 12 -12.94 -1.70 -13.54
CA ILE A 12 -13.90 -1.46 -12.46
C ILE A 12 -15.28 -2.04 -12.80
N GLN A 13 -15.78 -1.79 -14.00
CA GLN A 13 -17.08 -2.31 -14.45
C GLN A 13 -17.13 -3.84 -14.48
N VAL A 14 -16.13 -4.48 -15.09
CA VAL A 14 -16.07 -5.94 -15.21
C VAL A 14 -15.94 -6.58 -13.82
N THR A 15 -15.04 -6.07 -12.96
CA THR A 15 -14.87 -6.67 -11.63
C THR A 15 -16.11 -6.53 -10.76
N LYS A 16 -16.80 -5.38 -10.80
CA LYS A 16 -18.09 -5.22 -10.11
C LYS A 16 -19.15 -6.19 -10.61
N TRP A 17 -19.21 -6.40 -11.93
CA TRP A 17 -20.11 -7.39 -12.51
C TRP A 17 -19.79 -8.80 -12.01
N LEU A 18 -18.52 -9.20 -11.95
CA LEU A 18 -18.12 -10.51 -11.39
C LEU A 18 -18.56 -10.67 -9.92
N MET A 19 -18.36 -9.64 -9.10
CA MET A 19 -18.82 -9.63 -7.69
C MET A 19 -20.34 -9.79 -7.58
N SER A 20 -21.12 -9.10 -8.43
CA SER A 20 -22.58 -9.21 -8.45
C SER A 20 -23.09 -10.60 -8.85
N LYS A 21 -22.25 -11.42 -9.48
CA LYS A 21 -22.56 -12.80 -9.85
C LYS A 21 -22.11 -13.82 -8.80
N GLY A 22 -21.61 -13.37 -7.66
CA GLY A 22 -21.14 -14.24 -6.58
C GLY A 22 -19.85 -14.99 -6.91
N GLN A 23 -19.09 -14.54 -7.90
CA GLN A 23 -17.81 -15.18 -8.23
C GLN A 23 -16.77 -14.88 -7.16
N VAL A 24 -16.10 -15.94 -6.69
CA VAL A 24 -14.94 -15.82 -5.80
C VAL A 24 -13.82 -15.12 -6.55
N LEU A 25 -13.38 -13.98 -6.03
CA LEU A 25 -12.27 -13.23 -6.61
C LEU A 25 -10.94 -13.72 -6.06
N THR A 26 -9.92 -13.72 -6.92
CA THR A 26 -8.54 -13.98 -6.48
C THR A 26 -7.92 -12.71 -5.88
N TRP A 27 -6.86 -12.86 -5.10
CA TRP A 27 -6.07 -11.74 -4.58
C TRP A 27 -5.56 -10.79 -5.67
N THR A 28 -5.16 -11.36 -6.81
CA THR A 28 -4.72 -10.58 -7.98
C THR A 28 -5.84 -9.72 -8.54
N THR A 29 -7.08 -10.22 -8.54
CA THR A 29 -8.26 -9.47 -8.98
C THR A 29 -8.54 -8.30 -8.04
N TYR A 30 -8.49 -8.53 -6.72
CA TYR A 30 -8.62 -7.46 -5.74
C TYR A 30 -7.52 -6.39 -5.88
N ASP A 31 -6.25 -6.80 -6.01
CA ASP A 31 -5.15 -5.84 -6.21
C ASP A 31 -5.35 -5.02 -7.50
N THR A 32 -5.79 -5.66 -8.58
CA THR A 32 -6.02 -4.98 -9.86
C THR A 32 -7.18 -3.99 -9.75
N LEU A 33 -8.26 -4.36 -9.05
CA LEU A 33 -9.39 -3.46 -8.81
C LEU A 33 -8.98 -2.26 -7.95
N LEU A 34 -8.26 -2.49 -6.84
CA LEU A 34 -7.74 -1.42 -6.00
C LEU A 34 -6.79 -0.50 -6.78
N LEU A 35 -6.00 -1.03 -7.73
CA LEU A 35 -5.17 -0.20 -8.61
C LEU A 35 -6.02 0.69 -9.49
N ALA A 36 -7.04 0.11 -10.11
CA ALA A 36 -7.94 0.82 -11.01
C ALA A 36 -8.67 1.95 -10.27
N LEU A 37 -9.13 1.70 -9.05
CA LEU A 37 -9.80 2.68 -8.19
C LEU A 37 -8.84 3.79 -7.76
N LEU A 38 -7.59 3.47 -7.41
CA LEU A 38 -6.54 4.46 -7.16
C LEU A 38 -6.33 5.37 -8.38
N MET A 39 -6.17 4.76 -9.57
CA MET A 39 -5.90 5.49 -10.80
C MET A 39 -7.08 6.38 -11.25
N ASP A 40 -8.30 6.01 -10.87
CA ASP A 40 -9.53 6.80 -11.13
C ASP A 40 -9.92 7.71 -9.96
N LYS A 41 -9.10 7.77 -8.89
CA LYS A 41 -9.29 8.60 -7.68
C LYS A 41 -10.59 8.30 -6.90
N ARG A 42 -10.98 7.03 -6.84
CA ARG A 42 -12.22 6.56 -6.17
C ARG A 42 -11.89 5.89 -4.84
N VAL A 43 -11.43 6.68 -3.88
CA VAL A 43 -10.96 6.20 -2.58
C VAL A 43 -12.05 5.51 -1.75
N ASP A 44 -13.27 6.07 -1.72
CA ASP A 44 -14.38 5.51 -0.93
C ASP A 44 -14.76 4.11 -1.41
N GLU A 45 -14.69 3.88 -2.72
CA GLU A 45 -14.95 2.56 -3.30
C GLU A 45 -13.81 1.58 -3.04
N ALA A 46 -12.56 2.06 -3.01
CA ALA A 46 -11.43 1.22 -2.62
C ALA A 46 -11.57 0.78 -1.17
N GLU A 47 -12.03 1.66 -0.28
CA GLU A 47 -12.32 1.34 1.12
C GLU A 47 -13.47 0.32 1.24
N SER A 48 -14.55 0.47 0.47
CA SER A 48 -15.63 -0.53 0.42
C SER A 48 -15.13 -1.91 -0.03
N VAL A 49 -14.25 -1.96 -1.04
CA VAL A 49 -13.61 -3.20 -1.51
C VAL A 49 -12.71 -3.78 -0.42
N TRP A 50 -11.92 -2.96 0.26
CA TRP A 50 -11.07 -3.38 1.37
C TRP A 50 -11.88 -3.98 2.51
N ASN A 51 -12.95 -3.31 2.93
CA ASN A 51 -13.88 -3.78 3.96
C ASN A 51 -14.49 -5.13 3.59
N THR A 52 -14.85 -5.31 2.31
CA THR A 52 -15.31 -6.60 1.81
C THR A 52 -14.23 -7.67 1.94
N VAL A 53 -12.98 -7.37 1.57
CA VAL A 53 -11.84 -8.32 1.67
C VAL A 53 -11.63 -8.77 3.10
N ILE A 54 -11.53 -7.85 4.06
CA ILE A 54 -11.26 -8.17 5.46
C ILE A 54 -12.41 -8.95 6.13
N GLN A 55 -13.67 -8.61 5.80
CA GLN A 55 -14.85 -9.32 6.33
C GLN A 55 -14.99 -10.74 5.77
N THR A 56 -14.65 -10.93 4.49
CA THR A 56 -14.78 -12.22 3.81
C THR A 56 -13.59 -13.14 4.06
N HIS A 57 -12.39 -12.59 4.31
CA HIS A 57 -11.16 -13.36 4.45
C HIS A 57 -10.48 -13.10 5.79
N THR A 58 -10.90 -13.86 6.80
CA THR A 58 -10.58 -13.60 8.21
C THR A 58 -9.15 -13.92 8.65
N ARG A 59 -8.32 -14.60 7.83
CA ARG A 59 -7.01 -15.10 8.32
C ARG A 59 -5.79 -14.99 7.40
N SER A 60 -5.90 -14.47 6.18
CA SER A 60 -4.74 -14.52 5.26
C SER A 60 -4.75 -13.47 4.15
N VAL A 61 -5.00 -12.21 4.48
CA VAL A 61 -4.89 -11.13 3.48
C VAL A 61 -3.41 -10.95 3.08
N PRO A 62 -3.05 -11.00 1.78
CA PRO A 62 -1.66 -10.85 1.36
C PRO A 62 -1.10 -9.46 1.66
N LYS A 63 0.17 -9.39 2.08
CA LYS A 63 0.93 -8.13 2.29
C LYS A 63 0.70 -7.09 1.19
N ARG A 64 0.67 -7.53 -0.07
CA ARG A 64 0.51 -6.65 -1.23
C ARG A 64 -0.78 -5.81 -1.15
N LEU A 65 -1.87 -6.35 -0.62
CA LEU A 65 -3.13 -5.61 -0.50
C LEU A 65 -3.05 -4.55 0.61
N PHE A 66 -2.42 -4.85 1.75
CA PHE A 66 -2.10 -3.86 2.78
C PHE A 66 -1.24 -2.72 2.22
N SER A 67 -0.14 -3.05 1.55
CA SER A 67 0.73 -2.06 0.89
C SER A 67 -0.05 -1.20 -0.12
N ARG A 68 -1.01 -1.79 -0.83
CA ARG A 68 -1.87 -1.05 -1.76
C ARG A 68 -2.80 -0.07 -1.03
N MET A 69 -3.43 -0.48 0.06
CA MET A 69 -4.29 0.43 0.83
C MET A 69 -3.49 1.57 1.46
N ILE A 70 -2.30 1.30 1.99
CA ILE A 70 -1.39 2.35 2.47
C ILE A 70 -1.05 3.34 1.35
N LEU A 71 -0.74 2.86 0.14
CA LEU A 71 -0.50 3.73 -1.01
C LEU A 71 -1.73 4.58 -1.36
N ILE A 72 -2.93 4.00 -1.33
CA ILE A 72 -4.18 4.70 -1.63
C ILE A 72 -4.41 5.84 -0.63
N TYR A 73 -4.33 5.56 0.66
CA TYR A 73 -4.56 6.56 1.70
C TYR A 73 -3.46 7.63 1.75
N ASP A 74 -2.19 7.26 1.56
CA ASP A 74 -1.06 8.20 1.48
C ASP A 74 -1.24 9.22 0.35
N ILE A 75 -1.58 8.76 -0.87
CA ILE A 75 -1.82 9.63 -2.03
C ILE A 75 -3.01 10.58 -1.81
N HIS A 76 -4.02 10.14 -1.07
CA HIS A 76 -5.21 10.95 -0.74
C HIS A 76 -5.07 11.72 0.58
N GLN A 77 -3.86 11.81 1.14
CA GLN A 77 -3.57 12.59 2.36
C GLN A 77 -4.45 12.19 3.56
N ARG A 78 -4.62 10.88 3.78
CA ARG A 78 -5.34 10.29 4.92
C ARG A 78 -4.35 9.60 5.87
N PRO A 79 -3.54 10.35 6.65
CA PRO A 79 -2.53 9.76 7.52
C PRO A 79 -3.12 8.89 8.63
N ASP A 80 -4.29 9.27 9.16
CA ASP A 80 -5.08 8.49 10.11
C ASP A 80 -5.38 7.07 9.60
N LYS A 81 -5.85 6.97 8.35
CA LYS A 81 -6.13 5.69 7.70
C LYS A 81 -4.87 4.89 7.36
N VAL A 82 -3.76 5.55 7.02
CA VAL A 82 -2.46 4.85 6.87
C VAL A 82 -2.06 4.19 8.19
N LEU A 83 -2.23 4.88 9.31
CA LEU A 83 -1.88 4.36 10.63
C LEU A 83 -2.84 3.25 11.09
N GLU A 84 -4.12 3.31 10.73
CA GLU A 84 -5.09 2.22 10.95
C GLU A 84 -4.63 0.93 10.25
N ILE A 85 -4.34 0.99 8.94
CA ILE A 85 -3.83 -0.17 8.19
C ILE A 85 -2.49 -0.66 8.73
N PHE A 86 -1.62 0.24 9.20
CA PHE A 86 -0.36 -0.17 9.82
C PHE A 86 -0.57 -0.90 11.14
N ALA A 87 -1.53 -0.49 11.96
CA ALA A 87 -1.88 -1.20 13.19
C ALA A 87 -2.36 -2.63 12.87
N ASP A 88 -3.22 -2.80 11.87
CA ASP A 88 -3.65 -4.12 11.40
C ASP A 88 -2.47 -4.99 10.93
N MET A 89 -1.51 -4.38 10.20
CA MET A 89 -0.30 -5.08 9.77
C MET A 89 0.55 -5.56 10.95
N GLU A 90 0.71 -4.74 12.00
CA GLU A 90 1.43 -5.12 13.22
C GLU A 90 0.71 -6.27 13.95
N GLU A 91 -0.61 -6.15 14.14
CA GLU A 91 -1.43 -7.16 14.83
C GLU A 91 -1.37 -8.52 14.12
N LEU A 92 -1.41 -8.51 12.78
CA LEU A 92 -1.37 -9.70 11.95
C LEU A 92 0.06 -10.20 11.65
N GLY A 93 1.09 -9.54 12.18
CA GLY A 93 2.50 -9.90 11.94
C GLY A 93 2.95 -9.70 10.48
N VAL A 94 2.24 -8.87 9.71
CA VAL A 94 2.54 -8.58 8.30
C VAL A 94 3.61 -7.49 8.23
N ARG A 95 4.84 -7.87 7.91
CA ARG A 95 5.96 -6.92 7.78
C ARG A 95 5.81 -6.03 6.53
N PRO A 96 5.78 -4.68 6.67
CA PRO A 96 5.79 -3.77 5.52
C PRO A 96 7.10 -3.87 4.72
N ASP A 97 7.02 -3.60 3.42
CA ASP A 97 8.22 -3.34 2.62
C ASP A 97 8.73 -1.91 2.83
N GLU A 98 9.89 -1.59 2.26
CA GLU A 98 10.52 -0.30 2.50
C GLU A 98 9.71 0.90 1.99
N ASP A 99 8.96 0.73 0.90
CA ASP A 99 8.14 1.80 0.33
C ASP A 99 6.91 2.08 1.20
N THR A 100 6.30 1.00 1.69
CA THR A 100 5.20 1.02 2.66
C THR A 100 5.67 1.65 3.99
N ALA A 101 6.82 1.22 4.52
CA ALA A 101 7.39 1.75 5.77
C ALA A 101 7.64 3.26 5.71
N ARG A 102 8.13 3.77 4.56
CA ARG A 102 8.32 5.22 4.37
C ARG A 102 7.01 6.01 4.41
N ARG A 103 5.90 5.44 3.89
CA ARG A 103 4.58 6.10 3.94
C ARG A 103 4.01 6.10 5.35
N ILE A 104 4.19 5.02 6.07
CA ILE A 104 3.84 4.94 7.49
C ILE A 104 4.61 6.00 8.28
N GLY A 105 5.92 6.14 8.04
CA GLY A 105 6.73 7.20 8.64
C GLY A 105 6.18 8.60 8.36
N LYS A 106 5.88 8.91 7.08
CA LYS A 106 5.24 10.18 6.70
C LYS A 106 3.91 10.41 7.42
N ALA A 107 3.09 9.38 7.60
CA ALA A 107 1.83 9.48 8.31
C ALA A 107 2.01 9.78 9.80
N PHE A 108 3.03 9.21 10.44
CA PHE A 108 3.41 9.57 11.82
C PHE A 108 3.85 11.02 11.94
N VAL A 109 4.70 11.51 11.03
CA VAL A 109 5.12 12.92 10.99
C VAL A 109 3.91 13.85 10.79
N ALA A 110 3.02 13.54 9.85
CA ALA A 110 1.79 14.30 9.62
C ALA A 110 0.86 14.32 10.83
N SER A 111 0.99 13.35 11.74
CA SER A 111 0.25 13.24 12.99
C SER A 111 1.03 13.77 14.21
N GLY A 112 2.16 14.45 14.00
CA GLY A 112 3.00 15.02 15.07
C GLY A 112 3.78 13.99 15.91
N GLN A 113 3.96 12.77 15.40
CA GLN A 113 4.55 11.63 16.12
C GLN A 113 5.93 11.26 15.56
N GLU A 114 6.86 12.22 15.49
CA GLU A 114 8.19 12.04 14.88
C GLU A 114 9.02 10.91 15.52
N GLU A 115 8.93 10.73 16.84
CA GLU A 115 9.63 9.63 17.51
C GLU A 115 9.14 8.25 17.04
N LYS A 116 7.85 8.11 16.71
CA LYS A 116 7.32 6.86 16.14
C LYS A 116 7.73 6.67 14.68
N GLU A 117 7.89 7.76 13.92
CA GLU A 117 8.46 7.68 12.57
C GLU A 117 9.87 7.08 12.61
N LYS A 118 10.75 7.60 13.47
CA LYS A 118 12.12 7.07 13.63
C LYS A 118 12.09 5.59 13.96
N HIS A 119 11.26 5.19 14.94
CA HIS A 119 11.11 3.80 15.34
C HIS A 119 10.67 2.88 14.19
N VAL A 120 9.66 3.30 13.41
CA VAL A 120 9.17 2.53 12.25
C VAL A 120 10.24 2.41 11.17
N LEU A 121 10.95 3.50 10.86
CA LEU A 121 11.99 3.49 9.85
C LEU A 121 13.17 2.62 10.27
N GLU A 122 13.60 2.68 11.53
CA GLU A 122 14.65 1.82 12.07
C GLU A 122 14.26 0.33 12.07
N LYS A 123 13.01 0.02 12.44
CA LYS A 123 12.49 -1.36 12.49
C LYS A 123 12.43 -1.99 11.10
N TYR A 124 12.00 -1.23 10.09
CA TYR A 124 11.63 -1.80 8.79
C TYR A 124 12.58 -1.49 7.64
N LEU A 125 13.38 -0.45 7.70
CA LEU A 125 14.35 -0.16 6.66
C LEU A 125 15.68 -0.89 6.91
N LYS A 126 16.28 -1.39 5.83
CA LYS A 126 17.63 -1.96 5.92
C LYS A 126 18.63 -0.82 6.13
N LYS A 127 19.59 -1.04 7.05
CA LYS A 127 20.75 -0.16 7.29
C LYS A 127 21.59 0.07 6.02
N TRP A 128 21.55 -0.88 5.09
CA TRP A 128 22.30 -0.84 3.84
C TRP A 128 21.36 -0.96 2.64
N LYS A 129 21.58 -0.11 1.63
CA LYS A 129 20.92 -0.19 0.32
C LYS A 129 21.97 -0.50 -0.74
N TYR A 130 21.58 -1.20 -1.80
CA TYR A 130 22.40 -1.34 -2.99
C TYR A 130 21.96 -0.27 -3.99
N ILE A 131 22.93 0.47 -4.53
CA ILE A 131 22.70 1.45 -5.58
C ILE A 131 23.54 1.06 -6.79
N HIS A 132 23.10 1.48 -7.97
CA HIS A 132 23.93 1.44 -9.16
C HIS A 132 24.66 2.78 -9.29
N PHE A 133 25.99 2.74 -9.27
CA PHE A 133 26.84 3.91 -9.41
C PHE A 133 27.95 3.57 -10.41
N ASN A 134 28.09 4.37 -11.47
CA ASN A 134 29.04 4.13 -12.57
C ASN A 134 28.97 2.71 -13.17
N GLY A 135 27.77 2.14 -13.31
CA GLY A 135 27.58 0.79 -13.85
C GLY A 135 27.82 -0.34 -12.85
N GLU A 136 28.36 -0.05 -11.66
CA GLU A 136 28.60 -1.04 -10.61
C GLU A 136 27.50 -1.02 -9.54
N ARG A 137 27.26 -2.19 -8.92
CA ARG A 137 26.31 -2.32 -7.79
C ARG A 137 27.04 -2.14 -6.46
N VAL A 138 26.96 -0.94 -5.90
CA VAL A 138 27.66 -0.57 -4.66
C VAL A 138 26.70 -0.68 -3.47
N ARG A 139 27.19 -1.21 -2.34
CA ARG A 139 26.46 -1.25 -1.07
C ARG A 139 26.76 0.02 -0.28
N VAL A 140 25.75 0.84 -0.02
CA VAL A 140 25.88 2.09 0.74
C VAL A 140 25.06 2.07 2.02
N ARG A 141 25.57 2.71 3.06
CA ARG A 141 24.89 2.87 4.35
C ARG A 141 23.81 3.95 4.20
N ARG A 142 22.62 3.73 4.76
CA ARG A 142 21.48 4.65 4.60
C ARG A 142 21.65 5.98 5.33
N ASP A 143 22.48 6.02 6.36
CA ASP A 143 22.87 7.18 7.20
C ASP A 143 24.32 7.63 6.91
N GLY A 144 24.92 7.16 5.80
CA GLY A 144 26.27 7.54 5.40
C GLY A 144 26.31 8.86 4.63
N PRO A 145 27.50 9.46 4.44
CA PRO A 145 27.68 10.75 3.73
C PRO A 145 27.27 10.76 2.25
N LEU A 146 26.86 9.61 1.70
CA LEU A 146 26.37 9.44 0.32
C LEU A 146 24.86 9.12 0.27
N ALA A 147 24.14 9.27 1.39
CA ALA A 147 22.75 8.86 1.57
C ALA A 147 21.74 9.70 0.79
#